data_AF-A0A1M5VM40-F1
#
_entry.id   AF-A0A1M5VM40-F1
#
_cell.length_a   1.000
_cell.length_b   1.000
_cell.length_c   1.000
_cell.angle_alpha   90.00
_cell.angle_beta   90.00
_cell.angle_gamma   90.00
#
_symmetry.space_group_name_H-M   'P 1'
#
loop_
_entity.id
_entity.type
_entity.pdbx_description
1 polymer ?
#
loop_
_entity_poly.entity_id
_entity_poly.type
_entity_poly.pdbx_seq_one_letter_code
_entity_poly.pdbx_strand_id
1 'polypeptide(L)'
;MNPVDLLSEMIALEAAAPTHSLRHRQGYNDLLGFGFFRETGAISAVVCAECSDPHTAQIKFEDSTYGYYCPELCFVELARERMNTVTPNLPFLIGQLADAFDCKRRKATPVYGETWRIGSVSTDQGDIVLCFLPRLSDEDDARQLADALSREVHAPSRLVVSAEGQLPISIAMTVTLNELVEMSPRNGCLIPQFDLCTLGDVP
;
A
#
# COMPACT_ATOMS: atom_id res chain seq x y z
N MET A 1 -8.45 -11.18 -9.10
CA MET A 1 -7.79 -10.09 -8.37
C MET A 1 -6.33 -10.46 -8.28
N ASN A 2 -5.46 -9.69 -8.93
CA ASN A 2 -4.03 -9.99 -8.96
C ASN A 2 -3.36 -9.53 -7.63
N PRO A 3 -2.09 -9.89 -7.37
CA PRO A 3 -1.40 -9.47 -6.15
C PRO A 3 -1.31 -7.95 -5.99
N VAL A 4 -1.20 -7.19 -7.08
CA VAL A 4 -1.09 -5.72 -7.04
C VAL A 4 -2.41 -5.10 -6.60
N ASP A 5 -3.57 -5.63 -7.02
CA ASP A 5 -4.89 -5.18 -6.55
C ASP A 5 -5.03 -5.35 -5.03
N LEU A 6 -4.61 -6.50 -4.49
CA LEU A 6 -4.64 -6.75 -3.05
C LEU A 6 -3.69 -5.83 -2.28
N LEU A 7 -2.50 -5.57 -2.84
CA LEU A 7 -1.56 -4.61 -2.28
C LEU A 7 -2.15 -3.20 -2.27
N SER A 8 -2.75 -2.75 -3.37
CA SER A 8 -3.40 -1.45 -3.47
C SER A 8 -4.52 -1.28 -2.45
N GLU A 9 -5.41 -2.26 -2.32
CA GLU A 9 -6.47 -2.23 -1.31
C GLU A 9 -5.89 -2.13 0.11
N MET A 10 -4.87 -2.93 0.41
CA MET A 10 -4.22 -2.90 1.72
C MET A 10 -3.50 -1.57 2.01
N ILE A 11 -2.98 -0.90 0.99
CA ILE A 11 -2.37 0.43 1.13
C ILE A 11 -3.45 1.47 1.40
N ALA A 12 -4.55 1.44 0.66
CA ALA A 12 -5.67 2.37 0.81
C ALA A 12 -6.37 2.26 2.17
N LEU A 13 -6.32 1.09 2.81
CA LEU A 13 -6.85 0.92 4.17
C LEU A 13 -6.00 1.62 5.25
N GLU A 14 -4.74 1.97 4.97
CA GLU A 14 -3.78 2.61 5.89
C GLU A 14 -3.63 1.91 7.26
N ALA A 15 -4.05 0.65 7.35
CA ALA A 15 -4.17 -0.09 8.59
C ALA A 15 -3.54 -1.48 8.48
N ALA A 16 -3.12 -2.02 9.62
CA ALA A 16 -2.71 -3.41 9.71
C ALA A 16 -3.96 -4.31 9.64
N ALA A 17 -3.92 -5.36 8.82
CA ALA A 17 -5.00 -6.32 8.72
C ALA A 17 -4.63 -7.65 9.37
N PRO A 18 -5.60 -8.36 9.98
CA PRO A 18 -5.37 -9.70 10.49
C PRO A 18 -4.96 -10.67 9.37
N THR A 19 -3.91 -11.46 9.60
CA THR A 19 -3.41 -12.45 8.64
C THR A 19 -4.50 -13.45 8.23
N HIS A 20 -5.35 -13.84 9.18
CA HIS A 20 -6.39 -14.83 8.93
C HIS A 20 -7.50 -14.36 7.98
N SER A 21 -7.74 -13.04 7.86
CA SER A 21 -8.70 -12.50 6.89
C SER A 21 -8.11 -12.42 5.48
N LEU A 22 -6.79 -12.31 5.36
CA LEU A 22 -6.10 -12.16 4.07
C LEU A 22 -5.58 -13.47 3.48
N ARG A 23 -5.28 -14.49 4.30
CA ARG A 23 -4.60 -15.73 3.85
C ARG A 23 -5.30 -16.48 2.72
N HIS A 24 -6.61 -16.28 2.56
CA HIS A 24 -7.41 -16.92 1.51
C HIS A 24 -7.51 -16.08 0.24
N ARG A 25 -7.00 -14.84 0.26
CA ARG A 25 -7.03 -13.93 -0.89
C ARG A 25 -5.90 -14.28 -1.85
N GLN A 26 -6.21 -14.26 -3.13
CA GLN A 26 -5.24 -14.47 -4.20
C GLN A 26 -4.09 -13.47 -4.09
N GLY A 27 -2.85 -13.94 -4.22
CA GLY A 27 -1.65 -13.11 -4.15
C GLY A 27 -1.12 -12.82 -2.74
N TYR A 28 -1.86 -13.15 -1.67
CA TYR A 28 -1.40 -12.88 -0.29
C TYR A 28 -0.05 -13.51 0.02
N ASN A 29 0.11 -14.82 -0.27
CA ASN A 29 1.35 -15.53 0.01
C ASN A 29 2.52 -14.99 -0.81
N ASP A 30 2.26 -14.55 -2.04
CA ASP A 30 3.29 -13.96 -2.90
C ASP A 30 3.73 -12.59 -2.36
N LEU A 31 2.78 -11.73 -1.98
CA LEU A 31 3.07 -10.43 -1.39
C LEU A 31 3.85 -10.54 -0.08
N LEU A 32 3.50 -11.51 0.77
CA LEU A 32 4.24 -11.78 2.00
C LEU A 32 5.63 -12.36 1.70
N GLY A 33 5.70 -13.37 0.83
CA GLY A 33 6.94 -14.07 0.48
C GLY A 33 7.96 -13.19 -0.23
N PHE A 34 7.50 -12.23 -1.04
CA PHE A 34 8.35 -11.25 -1.72
C PHE A 34 8.58 -9.96 -0.91
N GLY A 35 8.02 -9.83 0.29
CA GLY A 35 8.31 -8.73 1.22
C GLY A 35 7.49 -7.45 1.01
N PHE A 36 6.46 -7.47 0.16
CA PHE A 36 5.50 -6.37 0.01
C PHE A 36 4.57 -6.23 1.21
N PHE A 37 4.34 -7.32 1.94
CA PHE A 37 3.76 -7.28 3.28
C PHE A 37 4.84 -7.55 4.32
N ARG A 38 4.71 -6.88 5.47
CA ARG A 38 5.49 -7.15 6.67
C ARG A 38 4.56 -7.52 7.81
N GLU A 39 4.97 -8.47 8.64
CA GLU A 39 4.27 -8.76 9.88
C GLU A 39 4.52 -7.63 10.89
N THR A 40 3.45 -7.10 11.50
CA THR A 40 3.52 -5.95 12.41
C THR A 40 3.26 -6.29 13.87
N GLY A 41 3.02 -7.56 14.18
CA GLY A 41 2.77 -8.04 15.53
C GLY A 41 1.33 -8.47 15.76
N ALA A 42 0.96 -8.61 17.04
CA ALA A 42 -0.33 -9.16 17.43
C ALA A 42 -1.44 -8.10 17.50
N ILE A 43 -2.65 -8.41 17.02
CA ILE A 43 -3.85 -7.64 17.35
C ILE A 43 -4.07 -7.64 18.86
N SER A 44 -4.56 -6.52 19.40
CA SER A 44 -4.91 -6.35 20.81
C SER A 44 -6.41 -6.53 21.08
N ALA A 45 -7.23 -6.59 20.03
CA ALA A 45 -8.66 -6.81 20.09
C ALA A 45 -9.16 -7.53 18.83
N VAL A 46 -10.28 -8.24 18.97
CA VAL A 46 -11.01 -8.91 17.88
C VAL A 46 -12.46 -8.46 17.89
N VAL A 47 -13.13 -8.57 16.76
CA VAL A 47 -14.60 -8.58 16.71
C VAL A 47 -15.06 -10.02 16.91
N CYS A 48 -15.77 -10.29 18.00
CA CYS A 48 -16.38 -11.60 18.23
C CYS A 48 -17.46 -11.83 17.19
N ALA A 49 -17.30 -12.90 16.42
CA ALA A 49 -18.30 -13.36 15.45
C ALA A 49 -18.90 -14.72 15.83
N GLU A 50 -18.55 -15.24 17.02
CA GLU A 50 -18.98 -16.55 17.51
C GLU A 50 -20.32 -16.47 18.29
N CYS A 51 -20.76 -15.27 18.67
CA CYS A 51 -22.02 -15.01 19.36
C CYS A 51 -23.05 -14.32 18.45
N SER A 52 -24.29 -14.21 18.95
CA SER A 52 -25.39 -13.61 18.20
C SER A 52 -25.30 -12.09 18.02
N ASP A 53 -24.54 -11.42 18.90
CA ASP A 53 -24.33 -9.97 18.90
C ASP A 53 -22.85 -9.60 18.67
N PRO A 54 -22.46 -9.14 17.45
CA PRO A 54 -21.07 -8.79 17.16
C PRO A 54 -20.53 -7.67 18.05
N HIS A 55 -19.42 -7.94 18.74
CA HIS A 55 -18.83 -6.99 19.67
C HIS A 55 -17.30 -6.98 19.60
N THR A 56 -16.67 -5.83 19.88
CA THR A 56 -15.22 -5.74 20.03
C THR A 56 -14.81 -6.27 21.40
N ALA A 57 -13.88 -7.22 21.45
CA ALA A 57 -13.34 -7.80 22.67
C ALA A 57 -11.81 -7.69 22.69
N GLN A 58 -11.26 -7.28 23.84
CA GLN A 58 -9.81 -7.23 24.04
C GLN A 58 -9.25 -8.64 24.19
N ILE A 59 -8.09 -8.88 23.57
CA ILE A 59 -7.35 -10.12 23.74
C ILE A 59 -6.68 -10.12 25.11
N LYS A 60 -6.85 -11.22 25.82
CA LYS A 60 -6.24 -11.50 27.12
C LYS A 60 -5.43 -12.78 27.05
N PHE A 61 -4.49 -12.91 27.99
CA PHE A 61 -3.72 -14.13 28.21
C PHE A 61 -4.10 -14.70 29.59
N GLU A 62 -4.77 -15.85 29.59
CA GLU A 62 -5.26 -16.53 30.80
C GLU A 62 -5.02 -18.03 30.67
N ASP A 63 -4.69 -18.72 31.76
CA ASP A 63 -4.41 -20.16 31.78
C ASP A 63 -3.45 -20.66 30.69
N SER A 64 -2.42 -19.85 30.39
CA SER A 64 -1.40 -20.11 29.36
C SER A 64 -1.91 -20.09 27.90
N THR A 65 -3.11 -19.59 27.65
CA THR A 65 -3.68 -19.42 26.31
C THR A 65 -4.05 -17.96 26.06
N TYR A 66 -4.07 -17.58 24.78
CA TYR A 66 -4.64 -16.30 24.36
C TYR A 66 -6.12 -16.50 24.07
N GLY A 67 -6.94 -15.50 24.38
CA GLY A 67 -8.36 -15.54 24.11
C GLY A 67 -9.02 -14.19 24.35
N TYR A 68 -10.34 -14.15 24.33
CA TYR A 68 -11.11 -12.94 24.63
C TYR A 68 -12.41 -13.32 25.32
N TYR A 69 -13.02 -12.35 26.02
CA TYR A 69 -14.28 -12.56 26.70
C TYR A 69 -15.46 -12.19 25.80
N CYS A 70 -16.30 -13.18 25.53
CA CYS A 70 -17.62 -13.04 24.93
C CYS A 70 -18.69 -13.08 26.04
N PRO A 71 -19.69 -12.18 26.06
CA PRO A 71 -20.77 -12.20 27.03
C PRO A 71 -21.60 -13.50 27.02
N GLU A 72 -21.75 -14.14 25.86
CA GLU A 72 -22.52 -15.37 25.70
C GLU A 72 -21.67 -16.63 25.93
N LEU A 73 -20.43 -16.63 25.43
CA LEU A 73 -19.56 -17.82 25.40
C LEU A 73 -18.47 -17.83 26.47
N CYS A 74 -18.42 -16.80 27.32
CA CYS A 74 -17.34 -16.57 28.28
C CYS A 74 -15.97 -16.48 27.57
N PHE A 75 -14.94 -17.16 28.08
CA PHE A 75 -13.60 -17.09 27.50
C PHE A 75 -13.52 -17.94 26.23
N VAL A 76 -13.27 -17.27 25.10
CA VAL A 76 -13.08 -17.89 23.79
C VAL A 76 -11.59 -17.90 23.47
N GLU A 77 -11.01 -19.10 23.35
CA GLU A 77 -9.59 -19.27 23.01
C GLU A 77 -9.31 -18.78 21.57
N LEU A 78 -8.19 -18.09 21.43
CA LEU A 78 -7.72 -17.52 20.17
C LEU A 78 -6.34 -18.09 19.82
N ALA A 79 -6.30 -18.87 18.74
CA ALA A 79 -5.06 -19.40 18.20
C ALA A 79 -4.07 -18.26 17.87
N ARG A 80 -2.79 -18.47 18.18
CA ARG A 80 -1.74 -17.45 18.02
C ARG A 80 -1.61 -16.94 16.58
N GLU A 81 -1.83 -17.81 15.60
CA GLU A 81 -1.81 -17.43 14.17
C GLU A 81 -2.91 -16.42 13.81
N ARG A 82 -4.05 -16.44 14.52
CA ARG A 82 -5.15 -15.49 14.30
C ARG A 82 -4.81 -14.10 14.85
N MET A 83 -3.79 -14.00 15.69
CA MET A 83 -3.35 -12.73 16.26
C MET A 83 -2.41 -11.96 15.35
N ASN A 84 -1.73 -12.61 14.40
CA ASN A 84 -0.74 -11.92 13.58
C ASN A 84 -1.39 -10.93 12.63
N THR A 85 -0.84 -9.71 12.57
CA THR A 85 -1.21 -8.69 11.60
C THR A 85 -0.14 -8.50 10.55
N VAL A 86 -0.56 -8.08 9.36
CA VAL A 86 0.32 -7.61 8.30
C VAL A 86 -0.04 -6.20 7.88
N THR A 87 0.94 -5.47 7.40
CA THR A 87 0.76 -4.15 6.77
C THR A 87 1.58 -4.06 5.48
N PRO A 88 1.19 -3.21 4.52
CA PRO A 88 2.04 -2.88 3.38
C PRO A 88 3.41 -2.36 3.80
N ASN A 89 4.44 -2.86 3.13
CA ASN A 89 5.81 -2.40 3.27
C ASN A 89 6.08 -1.30 2.24
N LEU A 90 5.57 -0.09 2.49
CA LEU A 90 5.71 1.04 1.56
C LEU A 90 7.17 1.33 1.16
N PRO A 91 8.17 1.38 2.09
CA PRO A 91 9.56 1.58 1.68
C PRO A 91 10.06 0.54 0.67
N PHE A 92 9.65 -0.73 0.83
CA PHE A 92 10.00 -1.80 -0.09
C PHE A 92 9.31 -1.63 -1.45
N LEU A 93 8.00 -1.33 -1.46
CA LEU A 93 7.26 -1.03 -2.68
C LEU A 93 7.92 0.13 -3.46
N ILE A 94 8.25 1.23 -2.79
CA ILE A 94 8.91 2.40 -3.40
C ILE A 94 10.27 2.02 -4.00
N GLY A 95 11.03 1.16 -3.32
CA GLY A 95 12.28 0.60 -3.85
C GLY A 95 12.04 -0.22 -5.13
N GLN A 96 11.08 -1.15 -5.09
CA GLN A 96 10.73 -2.00 -6.24
C GLN A 96 10.23 -1.19 -7.45
N LEU A 97 9.43 -0.14 -7.22
CA LEU A 97 9.02 0.77 -8.29
C LEU A 97 10.21 1.54 -8.85
N ALA A 98 11.11 2.03 -7.99
CA ALA A 98 12.31 2.72 -8.45
C ALA A 98 13.22 1.81 -9.31
N ASP A 99 13.31 0.52 -8.97
CA ASP A 99 14.04 -0.47 -9.76
C ASP A 99 13.33 -0.81 -11.07
N ALA A 100 12.01 -1.01 -11.05
CA ALA A 100 11.22 -1.34 -12.25
C ALA A 100 11.32 -0.27 -13.35
N PHE A 101 11.44 1.00 -12.97
CA PHE A 101 11.52 2.14 -13.89
C PHE A 101 12.94 2.71 -14.06
N ASP A 102 13.96 2.04 -13.52
CA ASP A 102 15.35 2.52 -13.51
C ASP A 102 15.49 3.99 -13.04
N CYS A 103 14.76 4.34 -11.98
CA CYS A 103 14.71 5.69 -11.45
C CYS A 103 16.08 6.16 -10.96
N LYS A 104 16.45 7.39 -11.31
CA LYS A 104 17.57 8.14 -10.72
C LYS A 104 17.07 8.99 -9.55
N ARG A 105 18.00 9.57 -8.77
CA ARG A 105 17.69 10.51 -7.66
C ARG A 105 16.60 9.98 -6.70
N ARG A 106 16.73 8.70 -6.33
CA ARG A 106 15.74 7.96 -5.53
C ARG A 106 15.64 8.50 -4.12
N LYS A 107 14.46 8.38 -3.50
CA LYS A 107 14.24 8.73 -2.09
C LYS A 107 13.30 7.71 -1.44
N ALA A 108 13.82 6.85 -0.58
CA ALA A 108 13.01 5.84 0.12
C ALA A 108 12.28 6.39 1.36
N THR A 109 11.94 7.69 1.37
CA THR A 109 11.24 8.35 2.47
C THR A 109 10.20 9.31 1.91
N PRO A 110 9.08 9.54 2.63
CA PRO A 110 8.10 10.54 2.24
C PRO A 110 8.72 11.92 2.03
N VAL A 111 8.17 12.67 1.07
CA VAL A 111 8.45 14.08 0.85
C VAL A 111 7.74 14.90 1.94
N TYR A 112 6.45 14.64 2.12
CA TYR A 112 5.59 15.29 3.10
C TYR A 112 4.33 14.45 3.30
N GLY A 113 3.85 14.33 4.54
CA GLY A 113 2.73 13.45 4.88
C GLY A 113 2.96 12.03 4.36
N GLU A 114 2.00 11.52 3.60
CA GLU A 114 2.07 10.19 2.98
C GLU A 114 2.50 10.20 1.52
N THR A 115 2.94 11.35 1.00
CA THR A 115 3.45 11.45 -0.38
C THR A 115 4.90 11.00 -0.44
N TRP A 116 5.19 9.96 -1.21
CA TRP A 116 6.52 9.41 -1.45
C TRP A 116 7.06 9.89 -2.78
N ARG A 117 8.36 10.22 -2.82
CA ARG A 117 9.05 10.43 -4.09
C ARG A 117 9.83 9.18 -4.45
N ILE A 118 9.44 8.51 -5.52
CA ILE A 118 10.12 7.30 -6.01
C ILE A 118 11.48 7.68 -6.58
N GLY A 119 11.51 8.66 -7.49
CA GLY A 119 12.72 9.12 -8.17
C GLY A 119 12.39 9.91 -9.43
N SER A 120 13.32 9.92 -10.38
CA SER A 120 13.13 10.54 -11.69
C SER A 120 13.63 9.64 -12.81
N VAL A 121 12.88 9.57 -13.91
CA VAL A 121 13.24 8.85 -15.13
C VAL A 121 13.59 9.87 -16.20
N SER A 122 14.75 9.71 -16.83
CA SER A 122 15.16 10.58 -17.94
C SER A 122 14.54 10.07 -19.22
N THR A 123 13.78 10.93 -19.92
CA THR A 123 13.26 10.66 -21.26
C THR A 123 13.86 11.63 -22.26
N ASP A 124 13.62 11.41 -23.56
CA ASP A 124 14.06 12.33 -24.63
C ASP A 124 13.46 13.73 -24.49
N GLN A 125 12.38 13.88 -23.73
CA GLN A 125 11.67 15.14 -23.54
C GLN A 125 11.96 15.81 -22.19
N GLY A 126 12.66 15.14 -21.29
CA GLY A 126 13.03 15.67 -19.98
C GLY A 126 12.98 14.64 -18.87
N ASP A 127 13.35 15.06 -17.66
CA ASP A 127 13.21 14.23 -16.48
C ASP A 127 11.73 14.22 -16.02
N ILE A 128 11.12 13.03 -15.95
CA ILE A 128 9.80 12.81 -15.32
C ILE A 128 10.03 12.43 -13.87
N VAL A 129 9.44 13.16 -12.93
CA VAL A 129 9.46 12.80 -11.51
C VAL A 129 8.31 11.85 -11.20
N LEU A 130 8.62 10.73 -10.56
CA LEU A 130 7.65 9.75 -10.10
C LEU A 130 7.39 9.94 -8.61
N CYS A 131 6.11 10.12 -8.27
CA CYS A 131 5.62 10.20 -6.90
C CYS A 131 4.59 9.09 -6.66
N PHE A 132 4.46 8.67 -5.41
CA PHE A 132 3.44 7.73 -4.97
C PHE A 132 2.66 8.32 -3.80
N LEU A 133 1.35 8.10 -3.74
CA LEU A 133 0.58 8.32 -2.52
C LEU A 133 -0.49 7.21 -2.34
N PRO A 134 -0.87 6.89 -1.10
CA PRO A 134 -1.87 5.85 -0.86
C PRO A 134 -3.21 6.12 -1.54
N ARG A 135 -3.77 7.32 -1.39
CA ARG A 135 -5.13 7.64 -1.84
C ARG A 135 -5.18 8.99 -2.55
N LEU A 136 -5.80 9.01 -3.74
CA LEU A 136 -6.12 10.21 -4.52
C LEU A 136 -7.59 10.17 -4.93
N SER A 137 -8.46 10.09 -3.93
CA SER A 137 -9.89 9.85 -4.11
C SER A 137 -10.72 11.13 -4.02
N ASP A 138 -10.25 12.12 -3.27
CA ASP A 138 -11.00 13.35 -3.00
C ASP A 138 -10.14 14.64 -3.04
N GLU A 139 -10.81 15.77 -2.82
CA GLU A 139 -10.18 17.09 -2.85
C GLU A 139 -9.20 17.33 -1.69
N ASP A 140 -9.36 16.65 -0.54
CA ASP A 140 -8.40 16.73 0.56
C ASP A 140 -7.09 16.03 0.15
N ASP A 141 -7.18 14.86 -0.46
CA ASP A 141 -6.02 14.14 -1.02
C ASP A 141 -5.26 15.00 -2.04
N ALA A 142 -5.99 15.59 -3.00
CA ALA A 142 -5.40 16.45 -4.03
C ALA A 142 -4.74 17.70 -3.43
N ARG A 143 -5.32 18.28 -2.36
CA ARG A 143 -4.71 19.41 -1.63
C ARG A 143 -3.42 19.00 -0.92
N GLN A 144 -3.41 17.85 -0.26
CA GLN A 144 -2.21 17.32 0.40
C GLN A 144 -1.09 17.06 -0.61
N LEU A 145 -1.43 16.47 -1.75
CA LEU A 145 -0.49 16.24 -2.85
C LEU A 145 0.06 17.55 -3.43
N ALA A 146 -0.81 18.53 -3.67
CA ALA A 146 -0.37 19.85 -4.16
C ALA A 146 0.58 20.54 -3.18
N ASP A 147 0.31 20.49 -1.86
CA ASP A 147 1.23 21.03 -0.84
C ASP A 147 2.57 20.28 -0.85
N ALA A 148 2.56 18.95 -0.90
CA ALA A 148 3.77 18.13 -0.95
C ALA A 148 4.61 18.45 -2.20
N LEU A 149 3.99 18.57 -3.37
CA LEU A 149 4.67 18.85 -4.65
C LEU A 149 5.18 20.30 -4.73
N SER A 150 4.54 21.25 -4.06
CA SER A 150 4.99 22.65 -4.01
C SER A 150 6.35 22.82 -3.31
N ARG A 151 6.72 21.86 -2.46
CA ARG A 151 7.98 21.84 -1.68
C ARG A 151 9.14 21.18 -2.43
N GLU A 152 8.87 20.45 -3.50
CA GLU A 152 9.90 19.83 -4.34
C GLU A 152 10.40 20.80 -5.41
N VAL A 153 11.64 20.61 -5.86
CA VAL A 153 12.21 21.39 -6.97
C VAL A 153 11.31 21.24 -8.19
N HIS A 154 11.06 22.37 -8.87
CA HIS A 154 10.17 22.41 -10.02
C HIS A 154 10.66 21.42 -11.09
N ALA A 155 9.84 20.40 -11.35
CA ALA A 155 10.05 19.44 -12.41
C ALA A 155 9.02 19.74 -13.51
N PRO A 156 9.43 19.73 -14.79
CA PRO A 156 8.54 20.04 -15.90
C PRO A 156 7.44 18.99 -16.07
N SER A 157 7.72 17.73 -15.73
CA SER A 157 6.77 16.63 -15.88
C SER A 157 6.75 15.76 -14.63
N ARG A 158 5.54 15.37 -14.21
CA ARG A 158 5.29 14.56 -13.02
C ARG A 158 4.29 13.45 -13.31
N LEU A 159 4.59 12.26 -12.81
CA LEU A 159 3.66 11.14 -12.75
C LEU A 159 3.38 10.82 -11.28
N VAL A 160 2.12 10.85 -10.90
CA VAL A 160 1.63 10.49 -9.58
C VAL A 160 0.97 9.12 -9.66
N VAL A 161 1.47 8.21 -8.84
CA VAL A 161 0.97 6.84 -8.71
C VAL A 161 0.14 6.76 -7.43
N SER A 162 -1.08 6.28 -7.53
CA SER A 162 -1.97 6.06 -6.38
C SER A 162 -2.23 4.58 -6.16
N ALA A 163 -2.42 4.14 -4.92
CA ALA A 163 -2.97 2.81 -4.68
C ALA A 163 -4.49 2.78 -4.91
N GLU A 164 -5.18 3.85 -4.50
CA GLU A 164 -6.62 4.05 -4.72
C GLU A 164 -6.93 5.45 -5.25
N GLY A 165 -7.91 5.55 -6.16
CA GLY A 165 -8.38 6.82 -6.72
C GLY A 165 -7.46 7.39 -7.80
N GLN A 166 -8.01 8.24 -8.67
CA GLN A 166 -7.28 8.90 -9.76
C GLN A 166 -7.83 10.31 -9.98
N LEU A 167 -8.09 11.04 -8.89
CA LEU A 167 -8.65 12.38 -9.02
C LEU A 167 -7.70 13.24 -9.89
N PRO A 168 -8.17 13.79 -11.03
CA PRO A 168 -7.31 14.55 -11.91
C PRO A 168 -6.77 15.81 -11.22
N ILE A 169 -5.47 16.09 -11.41
CA ILE A 169 -4.82 17.30 -10.92
C ILE A 169 -4.11 17.99 -12.09
N SER A 170 -4.08 19.32 -12.08
CA SER A 170 -3.54 20.11 -13.20
C SER A 170 -2.02 20.09 -13.32
N ILE A 171 -1.31 19.56 -12.31
CA ILE A 171 0.15 19.68 -12.19
C ILE A 171 0.90 18.36 -12.38
N ALA A 172 0.19 17.27 -12.68
CA ALA A 172 0.76 15.95 -12.91
C ALA A 172 -0.24 15.02 -13.64
N MET A 173 0.30 14.04 -14.34
CA MET A 173 -0.47 12.87 -14.73
C MET A 173 -0.69 11.97 -13.52
N THR A 174 -1.86 11.32 -13.45
CA THR A 174 -2.20 10.37 -12.40
C THR A 174 -2.45 8.98 -12.99
N VAL A 175 -2.07 7.94 -12.25
CA VAL A 175 -2.24 6.54 -12.63
C VAL A 175 -2.37 5.69 -11.37
N THR A 176 -3.11 4.59 -11.42
CA THR A 176 -3.15 3.65 -10.29
C THR A 176 -1.99 2.67 -10.35
N LEU A 177 -1.63 2.12 -9.20
CA LEU A 177 -0.54 1.16 -9.07
C LEU A 177 -0.77 -0.09 -9.94
N ASN A 178 -2.00 -0.57 -10.05
CA ASN A 178 -2.35 -1.75 -10.86
C ASN A 178 -2.39 -1.46 -12.37
N GLU A 179 -2.53 -0.20 -12.78
CA GLU A 179 -2.35 0.21 -14.18
C GLU A 179 -0.88 0.43 -14.53
N LEU A 180 -0.06 0.79 -13.53
CA LEU A 180 1.36 1.06 -13.69
C LEU A 180 2.21 -0.20 -13.81
N VAL A 181 1.95 -1.19 -12.96
CA VAL A 181 2.79 -2.38 -12.86
C VAL A 181 1.97 -3.66 -12.68
N GLU A 182 2.55 -4.75 -13.15
CA GLU A 182 2.16 -6.11 -12.75
C GLU A 182 3.25 -6.77 -11.92
N MET A 183 2.87 -7.74 -11.10
CA MET A 183 3.82 -8.54 -10.34
C MET A 183 4.18 -9.83 -11.09
N SER A 184 5.47 -10.03 -11.33
CA SER A 184 6.00 -11.29 -11.84
C SER A 184 5.77 -12.42 -10.83
N PRO A 185 5.08 -13.52 -11.20
CA PRO A 185 4.86 -14.64 -10.29
C PRO A 185 6.15 -15.43 -9.99
N ARG A 186 7.23 -15.22 -10.76
CA ARG A 186 8.47 -15.99 -10.62
C ARG A 186 9.40 -15.45 -9.54
N ASN A 187 9.44 -14.13 -9.38
CA ASN A 187 10.44 -13.45 -8.57
C ASN A 187 9.89 -12.24 -7.81
N GLY A 188 8.60 -11.94 -7.93
CA GLY A 188 7.97 -10.80 -7.25
C GLY A 188 8.40 -9.44 -7.79
N CYS A 189 9.18 -9.38 -8.86
CA CYS A 189 9.55 -8.12 -9.47
C CYS A 189 8.32 -7.43 -10.06
N LEU A 190 8.27 -6.10 -9.93
CA LEU A 190 7.27 -5.28 -10.60
C LEU A 190 7.70 -5.07 -12.06
N ILE A 191 6.78 -5.32 -12.98
CA ILE A 191 6.96 -5.18 -14.42
C ILE A 191 6.11 -3.99 -14.88
N PRO A 192 6.72 -2.92 -15.41
CA PRO A 192 6.00 -1.80 -15.99
C PRO A 192 5.01 -2.25 -17.08
N GLN A 193 3.81 -1.70 -17.04
CA GLN A 193 2.78 -1.94 -18.06
C GLN A 193 2.75 -0.88 -19.17
N PHE A 194 3.44 0.24 -18.96
CA PHE A 194 3.61 1.28 -19.97
C PHE A 194 5.02 1.83 -19.99
N ASP A 195 5.40 2.32 -21.17
CA ASP A 195 6.64 3.04 -21.37
C ASP A 195 6.44 4.50 -20.96
N LEU A 196 7.17 4.95 -19.94
CA LEU A 196 7.13 6.33 -19.48
C LEU A 196 7.59 7.32 -20.58
N CYS A 197 8.35 6.86 -21.57
CA CYS A 197 8.80 7.68 -22.69
C CYS A 197 7.64 8.11 -23.60
N THR A 198 6.50 7.40 -23.56
CA THR A 198 5.31 7.78 -24.34
C THR A 198 4.41 8.78 -23.64
N LEU A 199 4.71 9.17 -22.39
CA LEU A 199 3.91 10.14 -21.62
C LEU A 199 4.15 11.60 -22.01
N GLY A 200 4.80 11.81 -23.16
CA GLY A 200 5.43 13.05 -23.53
C GLY A 200 4.55 14.25 -23.90
N ASP A 201 3.24 14.07 -23.93
CA ASP A 201 2.31 15.10 -24.41
C ASP A 201 1.43 15.69 -23.30
N VAL A 202 1.80 15.50 -22.02
CA VAL A 202 1.04 16.08 -20.91
C VAL A 202 1.52 17.53 -20.67
N PRO A 203 0.65 18.53 -20.85
CA PRO A 203 0.99 19.96 -20.84
C PRO A 203 1.43 20.51 -19.48
#